data_AF-A0A4Q3H7Z9-F1
#
_entry.id   AF-A0A4Q3H7Z9-F1
#
_cell.length_a   1.000
_cell.length_b   1.000
_cell.length_c   1.000
_cell.angle_alpha   90.00
_cell.angle_beta   90.00
_cell.angle_gamma   90.00
#
_symmetry.space_group_name_H-M   'P 1'
#
loop_
_entity.id
_entity.type
_entity.pdbx_description
1 polymer ?
#
loop_
_entity_poly.entity_id
_entity_poly.type
_entity_poly.pdbx_seq_one_letter_code
_entity_poly.pdbx_strand_id
1 'polypeptide(L)'
;IWQIAPRPFERELIDLCDDAIRETCGVAHRLPSGPLHDAAEAAAAGIPTVMMFVQSLHGISHNKIEDTKEEHLAQSVIAFDKLASKVMAWIARH
;
A
#
# COMPACT_ATOMS: atom_id res chain seq x y z
N ILE A 1 -11.27 -11.57 -22.83
CA ILE A 1 -10.68 -10.68 -21.80
C ILE A 1 -10.69 -11.48 -20.50
N TRP A 2 -9.54 -11.70 -19.87
CA TRP A 2 -9.44 -12.44 -18.62
C TRP A 2 -10.13 -11.66 -17.50
N GLN A 3 -10.95 -12.33 -16.68
CA GLN A 3 -11.59 -11.74 -15.50
C GLN A 3 -11.00 -12.38 -14.26
N ILE A 4 -10.33 -11.57 -13.44
CA ILE A 4 -9.86 -11.96 -12.11
C ILE A 4 -10.82 -11.29 -11.12
N ALA A 5 -11.33 -12.06 -10.16
CA ALA A 5 -12.19 -11.51 -9.13
C ALA A 5 -11.41 -10.47 -8.28
N PRO A 6 -12.03 -9.35 -7.87
CA PRO A 6 -11.40 -8.41 -6.95
C PRO A 6 -10.89 -9.13 -5.70
N ARG A 7 -9.67 -8.81 -5.27
CA ARG A 7 -9.05 -9.36 -4.07
C ARG A 7 -9.14 -8.33 -2.94
N PRO A 8 -10.06 -8.48 -1.97
CA PRO A 8 -10.12 -7.59 -0.82
C PRO A 8 -8.90 -7.80 0.08
N PHE A 9 -8.37 -6.69 0.60
CA PHE A 9 -7.29 -6.68 1.59
C PHE A 9 -7.84 -6.60 3.01
N GLU A 10 -7.00 -6.95 3.99
CA GLU A 10 -7.39 -7.03 5.40
C GLU A 10 -7.76 -5.65 5.93
N ARG A 11 -8.95 -5.53 6.54
CA ARG A 11 -9.52 -4.23 6.92
C ARG A 11 -8.71 -3.55 8.00
N GLU A 12 -8.27 -4.31 9.00
CA GLU A 12 -7.44 -3.75 10.08
C GLU A 12 -6.08 -3.27 9.54
N LEU A 13 -5.48 -4.00 8.60
CA LEU A 13 -4.22 -3.57 7.98
C LEU A 13 -4.40 -2.32 7.11
N ILE A 14 -5.54 -2.16 6.43
CA ILE A 14 -5.90 -0.93 5.72
C ILE A 14 -5.98 0.26 6.71
N ASP A 15 -6.62 0.07 7.86
CA ASP A 15 -6.75 1.12 8.87
C ASP A 15 -5.38 1.50 9.48
N LEU A 16 -4.52 0.51 9.78
CA LEU A 16 -3.14 0.76 10.23
C LEU A 16 -2.30 1.50 9.18
N CYS A 17 -2.51 1.19 7.90
CA CYS A 17 -1.85 1.88 6.78
C CYS A 17 -2.32 3.34 6.66
N ASP A 18 -3.62 3.59 6.78
CA ASP A 18 -4.20 4.93 6.79
C ASP A 18 -3.59 5.79 7.90
N ASP A 19 -3.50 5.25 9.12
CA ASP A 19 -2.87 5.91 10.27
C ASP A 19 -1.38 6.21 10.02
N ALA A 20 -0.62 5.24 9.53
CA ALA A 20 0.81 5.42 9.26
C ALA A 20 1.08 6.52 8.22
N ILE A 21 0.22 6.63 7.19
CA ILE A 21 0.28 7.70 6.19
C ILE A 21 -0.08 9.05 6.83
N ARG A 22 -1.19 9.13 7.58
CA ARG A 22 -1.61 10.39 8.23
C ARG A 22 -0.58 10.92 9.23
N GLU A 23 0.04 10.03 10.00
CA GLU A 23 1.13 10.38 10.93
C GLU A 23 2.40 10.87 10.22
N THR A 24 2.54 10.65 8.92
CA THR A 24 3.73 11.00 8.14
C THR A 24 3.49 12.21 7.24
N CYS A 25 2.33 12.26 6.56
CA CYS A 25 2.03 13.24 5.52
C CYS A 25 0.77 14.08 5.82
N GLY A 26 0.07 13.80 6.91
CA GLY A 26 -1.16 14.51 7.33
C GLY A 26 -2.44 14.11 6.58
N VAL A 27 -2.34 13.54 5.37
CA VAL A 27 -3.48 13.14 4.54
C VAL A 27 -3.27 11.74 3.97
N ALA A 28 -4.34 10.94 3.95
CA ALA A 28 -4.36 9.61 3.35
C ALA A 28 -5.57 9.47 2.42
N HIS A 29 -5.40 8.72 1.34
CA HIS A 29 -6.47 8.37 0.40
C HIS A 29 -6.57 6.86 0.30
N ARG A 30 -7.80 6.34 0.29
CA ARG A 30 -8.08 4.92 0.04
C ARG A 30 -8.52 4.76 -1.42
N LEU A 31 -7.87 3.84 -2.12
CA LEU A 31 -8.12 3.59 -3.53
C LEU A 31 -7.97 2.10 -3.85
N PRO A 32 -8.72 1.57 -4.83
CA PRO A 32 -8.43 0.25 -5.39
C PRO A 32 -7.15 0.29 -6.24
N SER A 33 -6.43 -0.84 -6.31
CA SER A 33 -5.37 -1.02 -7.30
C SER A 33 -5.99 -1.43 -8.64
N GLY A 34 -5.72 -0.65 -9.70
CA GLY A 34 -6.03 -1.04 -11.07
C GLY A 34 -5.07 -2.14 -11.59
N PRO A 35 -3.75 -1.95 -11.47
CA PRO A 35 -2.76 -2.98 -11.81
C PRO A 35 -2.76 -4.16 -10.82
N LEU A 36 -2.29 -5.30 -11.31
CA LEU A 36 -2.02 -6.48 -10.47
C LEU A 36 -0.65 -6.34 -9.79
N HIS A 37 -0.58 -6.83 -8.57
CA HIS A 37 0.65 -6.96 -7.78
C HIS A 37 0.64 -8.32 -7.08
N ASP A 38 1.81 -8.84 -6.72
CA ASP A 38 1.94 -10.14 -6.02
C ASP A 38 1.12 -10.20 -4.71
N ALA A 39 0.90 -9.04 -4.09
CA ALA A 39 0.02 -8.88 -2.93
C ALA A 39 -1.40 -9.42 -3.16
N ALA A 40 -1.92 -9.37 -4.38
CA ALA A 40 -3.24 -9.93 -4.72
C ALA A 40 -3.26 -11.46 -4.54
N GLU A 41 -2.15 -12.14 -4.87
CA GLU A 41 -2.03 -13.59 -4.70
C GLU A 41 -1.77 -13.97 -3.24
N ALA A 42 -1.01 -13.16 -2.49
CA ALA A 42 -0.87 -13.32 -1.04
C ALA A 42 -2.23 -13.24 -0.32
N ALA A 43 -3.04 -12.24 -0.68
CA ALA A 43 -4.41 -12.11 -0.19
C ALA A 43 -5.29 -13.31 -0.60
N ALA A 44 -5.15 -13.79 -1.84
CA ALA A 44 -5.87 -14.96 -2.33
C ALA A 44 -5.50 -16.25 -1.58
N ALA A 45 -4.27 -16.35 -1.10
CA ALA A 45 -3.79 -17.47 -0.27
C ALA A 45 -4.25 -17.37 1.21
N GLY A 46 -5.01 -16.33 1.57
CA GLY A 46 -5.52 -16.14 2.93
C GLY A 46 -4.53 -15.46 3.88
N ILE A 47 -3.44 -14.88 3.37
CA ILE A 47 -2.49 -14.11 4.18
C ILE A 47 -3.06 -12.68 4.35
N PRO A 48 -3.21 -12.16 5.59
CA PRO A 48 -3.57 -10.77 5.82
C PRO A 48 -2.63 -9.83 5.07
N THR A 49 -3.17 -9.04 4.15
CA THR A 49 -2.37 -8.25 3.20
C THR A 49 -2.91 -6.83 3.11
N VAL A 50 -2.02 -5.86 2.91
CA VAL A 50 -2.31 -4.46 2.56
C VAL A 50 -1.23 -3.94 1.61
N MET A 51 -1.55 -2.94 0.79
CA MET A 51 -0.60 -2.20 -0.02
C MET A 51 -0.62 -0.71 0.34
N MET A 52 0.54 -0.07 0.28
CA MET A 52 0.69 1.38 0.42
C MET A 52 1.24 1.96 -0.87
N PHE A 53 0.58 3.01 -1.40
CA PHE A 53 0.95 3.63 -2.67
C PHE A 53 1.71 4.94 -2.44
N VAL A 54 2.63 5.23 -3.37
CA VAL A 54 3.29 6.52 -3.53
C VAL A 54 3.02 7.03 -4.94
N GLN A 55 2.95 8.35 -5.11
CA GLN A 55 2.55 8.96 -6.38
C GLN A 55 3.65 8.90 -7.44
N SER A 56 3.40 8.26 -8.58
CA SER A 56 4.17 8.47 -9.81
C SER A 56 3.81 9.80 -10.48
N LEU A 57 4.82 10.53 -10.95
CA LEU A 57 4.64 11.78 -11.69
C LEU A 57 3.85 11.53 -12.98
N HIS A 58 2.88 12.41 -13.24
CA HIS A 58 1.97 12.34 -14.39
C HIS A 58 1.17 11.03 -14.52
N GLY A 59 1.16 10.17 -13.49
CA GLY A 59 0.51 8.86 -13.54
C GLY A 59 1.14 7.89 -14.54
N ILE A 60 2.40 8.11 -14.91
CA ILE A 60 3.11 7.28 -15.90
C ILE A 60 3.71 6.07 -15.18
N SER A 61 3.54 4.89 -15.77
CA SER A 61 4.25 3.67 -15.37
C SER A 61 4.62 2.82 -16.59
N HIS A 62 5.51 1.83 -16.42
CA HIS A 62 6.05 0.97 -17.48
C HIS A 62 6.70 1.77 -18.63
N ASN A 63 7.31 2.90 -18.29
CA ASN A 63 7.98 3.77 -19.25
C ASN A 63 9.30 4.29 -18.66
N LYS A 64 10.29 4.56 -19.51
CA LYS A 64 11.60 5.10 -19.08
C LYS A 64 11.49 6.44 -18.34
N ILE A 65 10.44 7.21 -18.59
CA ILE A 65 10.20 8.49 -17.92
C ILE A 65 9.32 8.38 -16.66
N GLU A 66 8.97 7.16 -16.25
CA GLU A 66 8.34 6.93 -14.94
C GLU A 66 9.26 7.44 -13.84
N ASP A 67 8.72 8.31 -12.99
CA ASP A 67 9.49 8.97 -11.95
C ASP A 67 8.60 9.31 -10.75
N THR A 68 9.20 9.44 -9.58
CA THR A 68 8.56 9.86 -8.32
C THR A 68 9.51 10.81 -7.61
N LYS A 69 8.99 11.92 -7.10
CA LYS A 69 9.84 12.88 -6.38
C LYS A 69 10.52 12.23 -5.18
N GLU A 70 11.79 12.56 -4.94
CA GLU A 70 12.54 12.06 -3.79
C GLU A 70 11.85 12.36 -2.44
N GLU A 71 11.19 13.52 -2.31
CA GLU A 71 10.42 13.88 -1.11
C GLU A 71 9.27 12.89 -0.85
N HIS A 72 8.56 12.47 -1.90
CA HIS A 72 7.47 11.50 -1.80
C HIS A 72 8.00 10.10 -1.50
N LEU A 73 9.15 9.72 -2.10
CA LEU A 73 9.83 8.47 -1.79
C LEU A 73 10.24 8.41 -0.32
N ALA A 74 10.89 9.46 0.19
CA ALA A 74 11.30 9.55 1.60
C ALA A 74 10.10 9.44 2.55
N GLN A 75 9.01 10.16 2.26
CA GLN A 75 7.75 10.05 3.00
C GLN A 75 7.17 8.62 2.97
N SER A 76 7.20 7.97 1.81
CA SER A 76 6.69 6.60 1.67
C SER A 76 7.49 5.60 2.51
N VAL A 77 8.82 5.75 2.56
CA VAL A 77 9.68 4.87 3.39
C VAL A 77 9.37 5.07 4.87
N ILE A 78 9.22 6.31 5.33
CA ILE A 78 8.87 6.61 6.73
C ILE A 78 7.48 6.04 7.08
N ALA A 79 6.49 6.23 6.21
CA ALA A 79 5.16 5.68 6.44
C ALA A 79 5.16 4.15 6.43
N PHE A 80 5.96 3.51 5.58
CA PHE A 80 6.07 2.06 5.50
C PHE A 80 6.72 1.48 6.75
N ASP A 81 7.76 2.14 7.28
CA ASP A 81 8.40 1.75 8.56
C ASP A 81 7.41 1.80 9.74
N LYS A 82 6.63 2.88 9.83
CA LYS A 82 5.55 3.00 10.84
C LYS A 82 4.49 1.90 10.66
N LEU A 83 4.07 1.64 9.42
CA LEU A 83 3.13 0.57 9.12
C LEU A 83 3.71 -0.78 9.57
N ALA A 84 4.95 -1.10 9.19
CA ALA A 84 5.60 -2.36 9.58
C ALA A 84 5.64 -2.52 11.10
N SER A 85 5.98 -1.47 11.84
CA SER A 85 5.95 -1.45 13.31
C SER A 85 4.54 -1.73 13.88
N LYS A 86 3.52 -1.06 13.34
CA LYS A 86 2.11 -1.27 13.72
C LYS A 86 1.66 -2.70 13.41
N VAL A 87 2.05 -3.25 12.26
CA VAL A 87 1.72 -4.63 11.85
C VAL A 87 2.41 -5.65 12.74
N MET A 88 3.69 -5.47 13.09
CA MET A 88 4.36 -6.36 14.05
C MET A 88 3.63 -6.38 15.41
N ALA A 89 3.23 -5.21 15.90
CA ALA A 89 2.44 -5.12 17.13
C ALA A 89 1.04 -5.76 16.98
N TRP A 90 0.41 -5.64 15.80
CA TRP A 90 -0.86 -6.27 15.49
C TRP A 90 -0.75 -7.79 15.47
N ILE A 91 0.29 -8.34 14.82
CA ILE A 91 0.59 -9.79 14.82
C ILE A 91 0.79 -10.29 16.25
N ALA A 92 1.52 -9.56 17.09
CA ALA A 92 1.75 -9.99 18.48
C ALA A 92 0.46 -10.08 19.35
N ARG A 93 -0.67 -9.53 18.89
CA ARG A 93 -1.96 -9.56 19.58
C ARG A 93 -2.94 -10.59 19.01
N HIS A 94 -2.63 -11.23 17.89
CA HIS A 94 -3.48 -12.17 17.17
C HIS A 94 -2.82 -13.56 17.09
#